data_AF-A0A3S0P5B7-F1
#
_entry.id   AF-A0A3S0P5B7-F1
#
_cell.length_a   1.000
_cell.length_b   1.000
_cell.length_c   1.000
_cell.angle_alpha   90.00
_cell.angle_beta   90.00
_cell.angle_gamma   90.00
#
_symmetry.space_group_name_H-M   'P 1'
#
loop_
_entity.id
_entity.type
_entity.pdbx_description
1 polymer ?
#
loop_
_entity_poly.entity_id
_entity_poly.type
_entity_poly.pdbx_seq_one_letter_code
_entity_poly.pdbx_strand_id
1 'polypeptide(L)' 'MNIAQRDHQIAVGWIDAEIETLLRDVGKPNASSAARSSITLAFMLRAIDEAEHRHYQARIDKIYATYNASIVSAA' A
#
# COMPACT_ATOMS: atom_id res chain seq x y z
N MET A 1 -5.55 4.07 -26.57
CA MET A 1 -5.13 3.74 -25.19
C MET A 1 -5.96 4.60 -24.26
N ASN A 2 -6.79 3.99 -23.40
CA ASN A 2 -7.80 4.69 -22.61
C ASN A 2 -7.13 5.47 -21.46
N ILE A 3 -7.50 6.73 -21.25
CA ILE A 3 -6.88 7.62 -20.25
C ILE A 3 -7.06 7.03 -18.84
N ALA A 4 -8.26 6.55 -18.53
CA ALA A 4 -8.56 5.87 -17.27
C ALA A 4 -7.65 4.65 -17.00
N GLN A 5 -7.29 3.90 -18.05
CA GLN A 5 -6.41 2.73 -17.91
C GLN A 5 -4.95 3.14 -17.64
N ARG A 6 -4.52 4.30 -18.16
CA ARG A 6 -3.20 4.87 -17.85
C ARG A 6 -3.18 5.42 -16.42
N ASP A 7 -4.22 6.14 -16.01
CA ASP A 7 -4.32 6.68 -14.64
C ASP A 7 -4.34 5.54 -13.60
N HIS A 8 -5.08 4.47 -13.88
CA HIS A 8 -5.05 3.25 -13.08
C HIS A 8 -3.64 2.65 -12.98
N GLN A 9 -2.94 2.46 -14.12
CA GLN A 9 -1.58 1.90 -14.11
C GLN A 9 -0.58 2.77 -13.34
N ILE A 10 -0.69 4.10 -13.48
CA ILE A 10 0.13 5.04 -12.74
C ILE A 10 -0.17 4.92 -11.25
N ALA A 11 -1.44 4.96 -10.85
CA ALA A 11 -1.84 4.85 -9.46
C ALA A 11 -1.36 3.53 -8.82
N VAL A 12 -1.56 2.41 -9.49
CA VAL A 12 -1.08 1.09 -9.04
C VAL A 12 0.44 1.07 -8.91
N GLY A 13 1.17 1.62 -9.89
CA GLY A 13 2.64 1.69 -9.83
C GLY A 13 3.15 2.52 -8.66
N TRP A 14 2.51 3.66 -8.38
CA TRP A 14 2.83 4.48 -7.20
C TRP A 14 2.52 3.74 -5.89
N ILE A 15 1.37 3.08 -5.79
CA ILE A 15 1.00 2.31 -4.59
C ILE A 15 2.02 1.20 -4.34
N ASP A 16 2.44 0.45 -5.37
CA ASP A 16 3.36 -0.66 -5.19
C ASP A 16 4.76 -0.17 -4.77
N ALA A 17 5.26 0.92 -5.35
CA ALA A 17 6.53 1.55 -4.93
C ALA A 17 6.51 2.02 -3.47
N GLU A 18 5.39 2.59 -3.01
CA GLU A 18 5.23 2.99 -1.62
C GLU A 18 5.11 1.79 -0.68
N ILE A 19 4.50 0.69 -1.13
CA ILE A 19 4.46 -0.58 -0.38
C ILE A 19 5.86 -1.21 -0.28
N GLU A 20 6.66 -1.16 -1.35
CA GLU A 20 8.07 -1.60 -1.31
C GLU A 20 8.89 -0.75 -0.33
N THR A 21 8.65 0.56 -0.29
CA THR A 21 9.28 1.46 0.67
C THR A 21 8.86 1.11 2.09
N LEU A 22 7.56 0.89 2.33
CA LEU A 22 7.04 0.41 3.60
C LEU A 22 7.70 -0.91 4.03
N LEU A 23 7.91 -1.87 3.12
CA LEU A 23 8.57 -3.14 3.44
C LEU A 23 10.01 -2.95 3.92
N ARG A 24 10.73 -1.96 3.37
CA ARG A 24 12.12 -1.65 3.78
C ARG A 24 12.18 -0.89 5.10
N ASP A 25 11.23 0.02 5.32
CA ASP A 25 11.15 0.89 6.50
C ASP A 25 10.17 0.35 7.56
N VAL A 26 9.74 -0.91 7.45
CA VAL A 26 8.76 -1.53 8.34
C VAL A 26 9.31 -1.50 9.77
N GLY A 27 8.63 -0.74 10.64
CA GLY A 27 9.08 -0.46 12.02
C GLY A 27 9.41 1.02 12.30
N LYS A 28 9.60 1.85 11.28
CA LYS A 28 9.71 3.30 11.48
C LYS A 28 8.33 3.93 11.76
N PRO A 29 8.26 4.95 12.63
CA PRO A 29 7.03 5.71 12.81
C PRO A 29 6.63 6.33 11.47
N ASN A 30 5.35 6.19 11.10
CA ASN A 30 4.77 6.70 9.85
C ASN A 30 5.22 6.02 8.54
N ALA A 31 5.91 4.87 8.59
CA ALA A 31 6.32 4.16 7.36
C ALA A 31 5.13 3.81 6.44
N SER A 32 3.96 3.51 7.02
CA SER A 32 2.75 3.20 6.24
C SER A 32 1.92 4.41 5.86
N SER A 33 2.23 5.60 6.39
CA SER A 33 1.45 6.81 6.12
C SER A 33 1.48 7.18 4.65
N ALA A 34 2.64 7.04 4.00
CA ALA A 34 2.80 7.36 2.59
C ALA A 34 2.04 6.37 1.70
N ALA A 35 2.22 5.05 1.93
CA ALA A 35 1.45 4.01 1.25
C ALA A 35 -0.08 4.17 1.43
N ARG A 36 -0.56 4.40 2.66
CA ARG A 36 -2.01 4.60 2.94
C ARG A 36 -2.55 5.86 2.29
N SER A 37 -1.76 6.93 2.24
CA SER A 37 -2.14 8.18 1.55
C SER A 37 -2.26 7.97 0.05
N SER A 38 -1.29 7.29 -0.57
CA SER A 38 -1.31 6.96 -2.01
C SER A 38 -2.50 6.09 -2.38
N ILE A 39 -2.81 5.08 -1.56
CA ILE A 39 -4.00 4.21 -1.73
C ILE A 39 -5.29 5.04 -1.65
N THR A 40 -5.39 5.93 -0.67
CA THR A 40 -6.58 6.78 -0.49
C THR A 40 -6.74 7.75 -1.67
N LEU A 41 -5.66 8.37 -2.12
CA LEU A 41 -5.67 9.28 -3.26
C LEU A 41 -6.10 8.56 -4.55
N ALA A 42 -5.57 7.36 -4.80
CA ALA A 42 -5.96 6.55 -5.95
C ALA A 42 -7.46 6.20 -5.93
N PHE A 43 -8.02 5.89 -4.76
CA PHE A 43 -9.45 5.60 -4.60
C PHE A 43 -10.30 6.86 -4.84
N MET A 44 -9.90 8.00 -4.28
CA MET A 44 -10.61 9.28 -4.48
C MET A 44 -10.61 9.71 -5.95
N LEU A 45 -9.53 9.46 -6.68
CA LEU A 45 -9.40 9.72 -8.11
C LEU A 45 -10.16 8.71 -8.99
N ARG A 46 -10.78 7.68 -8.39
CA ARG A 46 -11.38 6.53 -9.08
C ARG A 46 -10.40 5.82 -10.02
N ALA A 47 -9.11 5.88 -9.67
CA ALA A 47 -8.08 5.12 -10.37
C ALA A 47 -8.09 3.66 -9.92
N ILE A 48 -8.59 3.35 -8.72
CA ILE A 48 -8.78 1.99 -8.20
C ILE A 48 -10.20 1.80 -7.66
N ASP A 49 -10.71 0.57 -7.72
CA ASP A 49 -12.03 0.22 -7.19
C ASP A 49 -11.99 -0.11 -5.69
N GLU A 50 -13.16 -0.20 -5.05
CA GLU A 50 -13.28 -0.54 -3.62
C GLU A 50 -12.62 -1.90 -3.28
N ALA A 51 -12.72 -2.87 -4.18
CA ALA A 51 -12.09 -4.17 -4.02
C ALA A 51 -10.56 -4.07 -3.93
N GLU A 52 -9.96 -3.22 -4.78
CA GLU A 52 -8.52 -2.97 -4.77
C GLU A 52 -8.10 -2.15 -3.56
N HIS A 53 -8.87 -1.14 -3.21
CA HIS A 53 -8.66 -0.35 -2.00
C HIS A 53 -8.59 -1.27 -0.76
N ARG A 54 -9.56 -2.18 -0.60
CA ARG A 54 -9.57 -3.16 0.49
C ARG A 54 -8.41 -4.15 0.39
N HIS A 55 -8.04 -4.58 -0.82
CA HIS A 55 -6.90 -5.45 -1.06
C HIS A 55 -5.60 -4.82 -0.57
N TYR A 56 -5.33 -3.56 -0.93
CA TYR A 56 -4.12 -2.86 -0.50
C TYR A 56 -4.10 -2.60 1.01
N GLN A 57 -5.23 -2.26 1.62
CA GLN A 57 -5.32 -2.13 3.08
C GLN A 57 -4.99 -3.44 3.79
N ALA A 58 -5.55 -4.57 3.32
CA ALA A 58 -5.26 -5.89 3.87
C ALA A 58 -3.78 -6.29 3.66
N ARG A 59 -3.17 -5.87 2.54
CA ARG A 59 -1.74 -6.09 2.28
C ARG A 59 -0.87 -5.36 3.29
N ILE A 60 -1.16 -4.09 3.60
CA ILE A 60 -0.44 -3.32 4.64
C ILE A 60 -0.60 -3.99 6.02
N ASP A 61 -1.81 -4.39 6.38
CA ASP A 61 -2.07 -5.08 7.64
C ASP A 61 -1.26 -6.38 7.76
N LYS A 62 -1.23 -7.18 6.69
CA LYS A 62 -0.41 -8.40 6.63
C LYS A 62 1.09 -8.12 6.78
N ILE A 63 1.60 -7.02 6.22
CA ILE A 63 3.01 -6.62 6.37
C ILE A 63 3.33 -6.38 7.85
N TYR A 64 2.49 -5.62 8.55
CA TYR A 64 2.68 -5.38 9.98
C TYR A 64 2.50 -6.64 10.83
N ALA A 65 1.52 -7.48 10.52
CA ALA A 65 1.33 -8.75 11.21
C ALA A 65 2.55 -9.67 11.06
N THR A 66 3.12 -9.74 9.85
CA THR A 66 4.33 -10.53 9.56
C THR A 66 5.54 -9.96 10.27
N TYR A 67 5.71 -8.64 10.28
CA TYR A 67 6.80 -7.97 10.98
C TYR A 67 6.73 -8.19 12.50
N ASN A 68 5.54 -8.02 13.09
CA ASN A 68 5.34 -8.25 14.51
C ASN A 68 5.55 -9.72 14.89
N ALA A 69 5.09 -10.67 14.07
CA ALA A 69 5.37 -12.10 14.28
C ALA A 69 6.87 -12.42 14.20
N SER A 70 7.60 -11.78 13.27
CA SER A 70 9.06 -11.89 13.17
C SER A 70 9.78 -11.37 14.42
N ILE A 71 9.34 -10.22 14.95
CA ILE A 71 9.89 -9.67 16.21
C ILE A 71 9.60 -10.61 17.39
N VAL A 72 8.36 -11.05 17.55
CA VAL A 72 7.95 -11.92 18.66
C VAL A 72 8.67 -13.27 18.61
N SER A 73 8.92 -13.81 17.42
CA SER A 73 9.64 -15.08 17.27
C SER A 73 11.16 -14.97 17.46
N ALA A 74 11.70 -13.75 17.52
CA ALA A 74 13.13 -13.46 17.74
C ALA A 74 13.48 -13.09 19.19
N ALA A 75 12.47 -13.01 20.08
CA ALA A 75 12.59 -12.72 21.51
C ALA A 75 12.49 -14.00 22.36
#